data_AF-A0AAW2QP27-F1
#
_entry.id   AF-A0AAW2QP27-F1
#
_cell.length_a   1.000
_cell.length_b   1.000
_cell.length_c   1.000
_cell.angle_alpha   90.00
_cell.angle_beta   90.00
_cell.angle_gamma   90.00
#
_symmetry.space_group_name_H-M   'P 1'
#
loop_
_entity.id
_entity.type
_entity.pdbx_description
1 polymer ?
#
loop_
_entity_poly.entity_id
_entity_poly.type
_entity_poly.pdbx_seq_one_letter_code
_entity_poly.pdbx_strand_id
1 'polypeptide(L)'
;MGGLLSEKFLDTNLTIPFAGPPLNTPSLQKYKRMVDAWGGWNLFQVLLQTLKRVASKHGVSIPTVAVRYILDQQAVAGSMVGVRLGLAEHIKDTNAIFSLVLDEEDISSILEVSKKGKDLMKIISDCGDEYRRA
;
A
#
# COMPACT_ATOMS: atom_id res chain seq x y z
N MET A 1 -3.61 2.15 3.83
CA MET A 1 -2.34 2.87 4.12
C MET A 1 -2.42 4.39 3.87
N GLY A 2 -3.54 5.07 4.17
CA GLY A 2 -3.64 6.54 4.09
C GLY A 2 -3.28 7.20 2.74
N GLY A 3 -3.23 6.45 1.64
CA GLY A 3 -2.77 6.90 0.33
C GLY A 3 -1.32 6.56 -0.04
N LEU A 4 -0.52 5.95 0.85
CA LEU A 4 0.87 5.56 0.54
C LEU A 4 0.99 4.52 -0.58
N LEU A 5 0.02 3.61 -0.68
CA LEU A 5 -0.07 2.64 -1.78
C LEU A 5 -0.74 3.31 -2.99
N SER A 6 -0.10 4.32 -3.57
CA SER A 6 -0.57 5.01 -4.77
C SER A 6 0.59 5.54 -5.60
N GLU A 7 0.29 5.88 -6.84
CA GLU A 7 1.22 6.46 -7.81
C GLU A 7 1.85 7.75 -7.29
N LYS A 8 1.18 8.46 -6.37
CA LYS A 8 1.68 9.71 -5.78
C LYS A 8 3.01 9.54 -5.05
N PHE A 9 3.30 8.34 -4.53
CA PHE A 9 4.52 8.05 -3.78
C PHE A 9 5.49 7.15 -4.55
N LEU A 10 5.16 6.77 -5.79
CA LEU A 10 6.05 5.99 -6.65
C LEU A 10 7.26 6.82 -7.06
N ASP A 11 8.45 6.22 -6.97
CA ASP A 11 9.76 6.81 -7.28
C ASP A 11 10.07 8.10 -6.52
N THR A 12 9.38 8.32 -5.39
CA THR A 12 9.63 9.47 -4.52
C THR A 12 10.80 9.19 -3.60
N ASN A 13 11.74 10.12 -3.53
CA ASN A 13 12.84 10.05 -2.58
C ASN A 13 12.59 11.00 -1.42
N LEU A 14 12.30 10.44 -0.24
CA LEU A 14 12.02 11.23 0.96
C LEU A 14 13.25 11.94 1.54
N THR A 15 14.48 11.62 1.09
CA THR A 15 15.69 12.35 1.52
C THR A 15 15.91 13.64 0.74
N ILE A 16 15.26 13.80 -0.42
CA ILE A 16 15.33 15.01 -1.22
C ILE A 16 14.13 15.88 -0.85
N PRO A 17 14.35 17.07 -0.27
CA PRO A 17 13.27 18.02 -0.02
C PRO A 17 12.46 18.25 -1.31
N PHE A 18 11.14 18.23 -1.22
CA PHE A 18 10.19 18.48 -2.32
C PHE A 18 10.08 17.38 -3.40
N ALA A 19 10.79 16.25 -3.31
CA ALA A 19 10.71 15.15 -4.29
C ALA A 19 9.52 14.19 -4.08
N GLY A 20 8.48 14.61 -3.37
CA GLY A 20 7.27 13.81 -3.14
C GLY A 20 6.19 14.55 -2.34
N PRO A 21 4.95 14.02 -2.30
CA PRO A 21 3.88 14.60 -1.52
C PRO A 21 4.26 14.65 -0.03
N PRO A 22 3.91 15.73 0.68
CA PRO A 22 4.25 15.84 2.09
C PRO A 22 3.49 14.79 2.91
N LEU A 23 4.19 14.15 3.85
CA LEU A 23 3.59 13.29 4.88
C LEU A 23 2.99 14.15 6.00
N ASN A 24 2.01 14.97 5.64
CA ASN A 24 1.48 16.08 6.46
C ASN A 24 0.33 15.70 7.39
N THR A 25 -0.18 14.47 7.34
CA THR A 25 -1.23 14.01 8.26
C THR A 25 -0.66 13.08 9.33
N PRO A 26 -1.17 13.11 10.58
CA PRO A 26 -0.78 12.16 11.62
C PRO A 26 -0.91 10.70 11.17
N SER A 27 -1.96 10.39 10.39
CA SER A 27 -2.17 9.05 9.84
C SER A 27 -1.08 8.66 8.84
N LEU A 28 -0.67 9.54 7.92
CA LEU A 28 0.43 9.26 6.99
C LEU A 28 1.76 9.02 7.72
N GLN A 29 2.04 9.82 8.75
CA GLN A 29 3.22 9.63 9.59
C GLN A 29 3.18 8.28 10.31
N LYS A 30 2.01 7.87 10.82
CA LYS A 30 1.81 6.54 11.41
C LYS A 30 2.14 5.44 10.40
N TYR A 31 1.54 5.48 9.21
CA TYR A 31 1.77 4.44 8.20
C TYR A 31 3.22 4.43 7.71
N LYS A 32 3.89 5.59 7.66
CA LYS A 32 5.31 5.67 7.34
C LYS A 32 6.17 4.93 8.36
N ARG A 33 5.86 5.02 9.66
CA ARG A 33 6.56 4.22 10.70
C ARG A 33 6.38 2.73 10.47
N MET A 34 5.20 2.29 10.04
CA MET A 34 4.96 0.88 9.69
C MET A 34 5.79 0.44 8.48
N VAL A 35 5.90 1.30 7.46
CA VAL A 35 6.79 1.06 6.31
C VAL A 35 8.26 0.96 6.74
N ASP A 36 8.69 1.84 7.63
CA ASP A 36 10.07 1.82 8.15
C ASP A 36 10.38 0.56 8.95
N ALA A 37 9.46 0.13 9.82
CA ALA A 37 9.58 -1.11 10.56
C ALA A 37 9.59 -2.35 9.65
N TRP A 38 8.76 -2.34 8.61
CA TRP A 38 8.61 -3.46 7.67
C TRP A 38 9.87 -3.67 6.82
N GLY A 39 10.42 -2.63 6.21
CA GLY A 39 11.58 -2.79 5.34
C GLY A 39 12.23 -1.51 4.86
N GLY A 40 11.80 -0.37 5.42
CA GLY A 40 12.25 0.93 4.98
C GLY A 40 11.60 1.40 3.68
N TRP A 41 11.86 2.67 3.36
CA TRP A 41 11.31 3.30 2.17
C TRP A 41 11.79 2.67 0.87
N ASN A 42 13.06 2.23 0.80
CA ASN A 42 13.61 1.63 -0.42
C ASN A 42 12.88 0.33 -0.80
N LEU A 43 12.64 -0.58 0.15
CA LEU A 43 11.89 -1.79 -0.13
C LEU A 43 10.44 -1.46 -0.49
N PHE A 44 9.86 -0.45 0.15
CA PHE A 44 8.52 0.04 -0.19
C PHE A 44 8.45 0.58 -1.62
N GLN A 45 9.49 1.26 -2.11
CA GLN A 45 9.55 1.69 -3.52
C GLN A 45 9.60 0.49 -4.48
N VAL A 46 10.36 -0.56 -4.17
CA VAL A 46 10.36 -1.80 -4.98
C VAL A 46 8.96 -2.43 -5.01
N LEU A 47 8.23 -2.40 -3.89
CA LEU A 47 6.84 -2.87 -3.85
C LEU A 47 5.94 -1.99 -4.72
N LEU A 48 6.04 -0.66 -4.62
CA LEU A 48 5.25 0.27 -5.45
C LEU A 48 5.54 0.10 -6.94
N GLN A 49 6.80 -0.09 -7.33
CA GLN A 49 7.18 -0.35 -8.73
C GLN A 49 6.60 -1.68 -9.22
N THR A 50 6.61 -2.71 -8.38
CA THR A 50 6.01 -4.02 -8.68
C THR A 50 4.49 -3.90 -8.87
N LEU A 51 3.82 -3.23 -7.93
CA LEU A 51 2.39 -2.94 -8.04
C LEU A 51 2.09 -2.08 -9.26
N LYS A 52 2.96 -1.13 -9.63
CA LYS A 52 2.79 -0.31 -10.83
C LYS A 52 2.85 -1.15 -12.10
N ARG A 53 3.78 -2.12 -12.18
CA ARG A 53 3.88 -3.02 -13.33
C ARG A 53 2.59 -3.83 -13.51
N VAL A 54 2.07 -4.41 -12.42
CA VAL A 54 0.80 -5.15 -12.44
C VAL A 54 -0.36 -4.23 -12.79
N ALA A 55 -0.43 -3.04 -12.19
CA ALA A 55 -1.47 -2.05 -12.45
C ALA A 55 -1.48 -1.63 -13.94
N SER A 56 -0.31 -1.41 -14.54
CA SER A 56 -0.16 -1.11 -15.97
C SER A 56 -0.58 -2.27 -16.86
N LYS A 57 -0.26 -3.53 -16.50
CA LYS A 57 -0.69 -4.73 -17.24
C LYS A 57 -2.21 -4.83 -17.33
N HIS A 58 -2.91 -4.48 -16.26
CA HIS A 58 -4.37 -4.57 -16.15
C HIS A 58 -5.12 -3.26 -16.44
N GLY A 59 -4.41 -2.16 -16.71
CA GLY A 59 -5.02 -0.84 -16.98
C GLY A 59 -5.73 -0.23 -15.77
N VAL A 60 -5.31 -0.56 -14.55
CA VAL A 60 -5.89 -0.07 -13.29
C VAL A 60 -4.87 0.74 -12.49
N SER A 61 -5.25 1.23 -11.31
CA SER A 61 -4.36 1.97 -10.41
C SER A 61 -3.69 1.05 -9.37
N ILE A 62 -2.56 1.49 -8.81
CA ILE A 62 -1.85 0.80 -7.72
C ILE A 62 -2.78 0.49 -6.54
N PRO A 63 -3.63 1.42 -6.05
CA PRO A 63 -4.61 1.14 -5.01
C PRO A 63 -5.56 -0.01 -5.37
N THR A 64 -6.05 -0.08 -6.61
CA THR A 64 -6.97 -1.13 -7.07
C THR A 64 -6.29 -2.51 -6.99
N VAL A 65 -5.05 -2.63 -7.47
CA VAL A 65 -4.27 -3.89 -7.36
C VAL A 65 -4.07 -4.27 -5.90
N ALA A 66 -3.66 -3.32 -5.06
CA ALA A 66 -3.40 -3.59 -3.64
C ALA A 66 -4.67 -4.05 -2.89
N VAL A 67 -5.82 -3.43 -3.16
CA VAL A 67 -7.08 -3.87 -2.54
C VAL A 67 -7.52 -5.23 -3.06
N ARG A 68 -7.42 -5.48 -4.37
CA ARG A 68 -7.75 -6.78 -4.96
C ARG A 68 -6.92 -7.91 -4.35
N TYR A 69 -5.61 -7.71 -4.28
CA TYR A 69 -4.68 -8.69 -3.70
C TYR A 69 -5.05 -9.08 -2.26
N ILE A 70 -5.52 -8.12 -1.45
CA ILE A 70 -5.97 -8.37 -0.07
C ILE A 70 -7.32 -9.08 -0.04
N LEU A 71 -8.26 -8.69 -0.91
CA LEU A 71 -9.57 -9.35 -1.01
C LEU A 71 -9.47 -10.82 -1.48
N ASP A 72 -8.41 -11.17 -2.20
CA ASP A 72 -8.15 -12.55 -2.65
C ASP A 72 -7.61 -13.48 -1.55
N GLN A 73 -7.28 -12.96 -0.37
CA GLN A 73 -6.77 -13.78 0.73
C GLN A 73 -7.89 -14.60 1.38
N GLN A 74 -7.61 -15.86 1.71
CA GLN A 74 -8.60 -16.85 2.17
C GLN A 74 -9.47 -16.39 3.36
N ALA A 75 -8.94 -15.55 4.24
CA ALA A 75 -9.62 -15.09 5.46
C ALA A 75 -10.19 -13.66 5.36
N VAL A 76 -10.19 -13.05 4.17
CA VAL A 76 -10.62 -11.65 4.00
C VAL A 76 -12.01 -11.60 3.35
N ALA A 77 -12.99 -11.11 4.11
CA ALA A 77 -14.36 -10.91 3.61
C ALA A 77 -14.59 -9.51 2.99
N GLY A 78 -13.69 -8.55 3.23
CA GLY A 78 -13.85 -7.18 2.75
C GLY A 78 -12.64 -6.28 3.01
N SER A 79 -12.61 -5.16 2.31
CA SER A 79 -11.58 -4.12 2.44
C SER A 79 -12.23 -2.75 2.49
N MET A 80 -11.71 -1.86 3.34
CA MET A 80 -12.25 -0.52 3.53
C MET A 80 -11.43 0.51 2.77
N VAL A 81 -12.10 1.29 1.92
CA VAL A 81 -11.51 2.41 1.18
C VAL A 81 -12.00 3.71 1.81
N GLY A 82 -11.07 4.50 2.36
CA GLY A 82 -11.38 5.81 2.91
C GLY A 82 -11.59 6.85 1.81
N VAL A 83 -12.67 7.61 1.88
CA VAL A 83 -13.01 8.68 0.92
C VAL A 83 -13.11 10.04 1.62
N ARG A 84 -12.90 11.11 0.86
CA ARG A 84 -13.18 12.50 1.27
C ARG A 84 -14.00 13.14 0.15
N LEU A 85 -15.30 13.32 0.37
CA LEU A 85 -16.21 13.88 -0.64
C LEU A 85 -15.69 15.24 -1.15
N GLY A 86 -15.67 15.43 -2.47
CA GLY A 86 -15.12 16.62 -3.12
C GLY A 86 -13.59 16.72 -3.18
N LEU A 87 -12.85 15.77 -2.60
CA LEU A 87 -11.38 15.75 -2.64
C LEU A 87 -10.81 14.42 -3.15
N ALA A 88 -11.38 13.29 -2.72
CA ALA A 88 -10.91 11.94 -3.01
C ALA A 88 -12.07 10.94 -2.91
N GLU A 89 -12.72 10.65 -4.03
CA GLU A 89 -13.94 9.83 -4.06
C GLU A 89 -13.69 8.37 -4.45
N HIS A 90 -12.60 8.06 -5.17
CA HIS A 90 -12.17 6.69 -5.51
C HIS A 90 -13.24 5.78 -6.17
N ILE A 91 -14.36 6.32 -6.66
CA ILE A 91 -15.49 5.53 -7.17
C ILE A 91 -15.07 4.65 -8.35
N LYS A 92 -14.37 5.22 -9.34
CA LYS A 92 -13.90 4.48 -10.52
C LYS A 92 -12.93 3.36 -10.15
N ASP A 93 -11.93 3.68 -9.31
CA ASP A 93 -10.95 2.71 -8.82
C ASP A 93 -11.62 1.57 -8.06
N THR A 94 -12.63 1.89 -7.24
CA THR A 94 -13.35 0.92 -6.41
C THR A 94 -14.18 -0.04 -7.26
N ASN A 95 -14.85 0.46 -8.30
CA ASN A 95 -15.58 -0.39 -9.23
C ASN A 95 -14.65 -1.33 -10.00
N ALA A 96 -13.45 -0.87 -10.38
CA ALA A 96 -12.48 -1.69 -11.11
C ALA A 96 -11.95 -2.88 -10.28
N ILE A 97 -12.01 -2.83 -8.95
CA ILE A 97 -11.56 -3.93 -8.07
C ILE A 97 -12.32 -5.22 -8.33
N PHE A 98 -13.63 -5.12 -8.58
CA PHE A 98 -14.49 -6.30 -8.72
C PHE A 98 -14.27 -7.05 -10.03
N SER A 99 -13.85 -6.34 -11.08
CA SER A 99 -13.57 -6.92 -12.40
C SER A 99 -12.11 -7.35 -12.57
N LEU A 100 -11.22 -6.95 -11.65
CA LEU A 100 -9.81 -7.29 -11.70
C LEU A 100 -9.61 -8.75 -11.25
N VAL A 101 -8.84 -9.50 -12.05
CA VAL A 101 -8.38 -10.85 -11.70
C VAL A 101 -6.86 -10.85 -11.80
N LEU A 102 -6.19 -11.09 -10.67
CA LEU A 102 -4.74 -11.22 -10.62
C LEU A 102 -4.35 -12.63 -11.02
N ASP A 103 -3.41 -12.75 -11.95
CA ASP A 103 -2.87 -14.06 -12.32
C ASP A 103 -1.74 -14.51 -11.39
N GLU A 104 -1.26 -15.74 -11.58
CA GLU A 104 -0.20 -16.32 -10.75
C GLU A 104 1.11 -15.53 -10.81
N GLU A 105 1.44 -14.93 -11.96
CA GLU A 105 2.64 -14.11 -12.11
C GLU A 105 2.52 -12.82 -11.30
N ASP A 106 1.36 -12.16 -11.36
CA ASP A 106 1.09 -10.95 -10.60
C ASP A 106 1.21 -11.23 -9.09
N ILE A 107 0.53 -12.28 -8.62
CA ILE A 107 0.53 -12.70 -7.22
C ILE A 107 1.95 -13.06 -6.77
N SER A 108 2.67 -13.86 -7.56
CA SER A 108 4.04 -14.29 -7.24
C SER A 108 4.96 -13.08 -7.11
N SER A 109 4.92 -12.14 -8.05
CA SER A 109 5.79 -10.96 -8.02
C SER A 109 5.53 -10.05 -6.81
N ILE A 110 4.26 -9.85 -6.43
CA ILE A 110 3.90 -9.08 -5.22
C ILE A 110 4.40 -9.81 -3.97
N LEU A 111 4.25 -11.13 -3.92
CA LEU A 111 4.62 -11.97 -2.79
C LEU A 111 6.14 -12.05 -2.60
N GLU A 112 6.92 -12.12 -3.69
CA GLU A 112 8.38 -12.09 -3.65
C GLU A 112 8.92 -10.83 -2.99
N VAL A 113 8.36 -9.66 -3.31
CA VAL A 113 8.77 -8.41 -2.67
C VAL A 113 8.25 -8.35 -1.23
N SER A 114 7.01 -8.79 -1.01
CA SER A 114 6.38 -8.77 0.31
C SER A 114 7.17 -9.57 1.36
N LYS A 115 7.72 -10.73 0.95
CA LYS A 115 8.54 -11.63 1.78
C LYS A 115 9.90 -11.05 2.18
N LYS A 116 10.42 -10.05 1.46
CA LYS A 116 11.69 -9.40 1.83
C LYS A 116 11.54 -8.48 3.05
N GLY A 117 10.31 -8.07 3.35
CA GLY A 117 10.03 -7.30 4.54
C GLY A 117 10.01 -8.16 5.80
N LYS A 118 10.22 -7.50 6.94
CA LYS A 118 10.19 -8.13 8.25
C LYS A 118 8.76 -8.39 8.70
N ASP A 119 8.60 -9.41 9.54
CA ASP A 119 7.33 -9.73 10.18
C ASP A 119 6.95 -8.62 11.19
N LEU A 120 5.96 -7.82 10.81
CA LEU A 120 5.50 -6.71 11.64
C LEU A 120 4.91 -7.20 12.97
N MET A 121 4.23 -8.34 13.02
CA MET A 121 3.66 -8.85 14.29
C MET A 121 4.75 -9.09 15.33
N LYS A 122 5.94 -9.53 14.89
CA LYS A 122 7.09 -9.70 15.79
C LYS A 122 7.74 -8.39 16.22
N ILE A 123 7.65 -7.34 15.40
CA ILE A 123 8.34 -6.06 15.65
C ILE A 123 7.46 -5.11 16.46
N ILE A 124 6.22 -4.91 16.04
CA ILE A 124 5.31 -3.92 16.62
C ILE A 124 4.30 -4.52 17.59
N SER A 125 4.22 -5.85 17.70
CA SER A 125 3.22 -6.56 18.50
C SER A 125 1.80 -6.35 17.94
N ASP A 126 0.77 -6.40 18.77
CA ASP A 126 -0.62 -6.25 18.38
C ASP A 126 -0.94 -4.81 17.93
N CYS A 127 -1.98 -4.67 17.11
CA CYS A 127 -2.46 -3.39 16.64
C CYS A 127 -2.79 -2.46 17.81
N GLY A 128 -2.12 -1.31 17.86
CA GLY A 128 -2.28 -0.32 18.92
C GLY A 128 -1.25 -0.41 20.03
N ASP A 129 -0.46 -1.49 20.12
CA ASP A 129 0.67 -1.57 21.06
C ASP A 129 1.72 -0.50 20.77
N GLU A 130 1.81 -0.02 19.53
CA GLU A 130 2.69 1.09 19.15
C GLU A 130 2.36 2.40 19.87
N TYR A 131 1.15 2.55 20.44
CA TYR A 131 0.75 3.71 21.24
C TYR A 131 0.85 3.47 22.75
N ARG A 132 0.91 2.21 23.19
CA ARG A 132 0.93 1.85 24.62
C ARG A 132 2.31 1.97 25.25
N ARG A 133 3.37 2.09 24.43
CA ARG A 133 4.77 2.22 24.87
C ARG A 133 5.25 3.68 24.96
N ALA A 134 4.32 4.63 25.10
CA ALA A 134 4.61 6.05 25.28
C ALA A 134 5.15 6.36 26.67
#